data_AF-A0A9Q8CQ91-F1
#
_entry.id   AF-A0A9Q8CQ91-F1
#
_cell.length_a   1.000
_cell.length_b   1.000
_cell.length_c   1.000
_cell.angle_alpha   90.00
_cell.angle_beta   90.00
_cell.angle_gamma   90.00
#
_symmetry.space_group_name_H-M   'P 1'
#
loop_
_entity.id
_entity.type
_entity.pdbx_description
1 polymer ?
#
loop_
_entity_poly.entity_id
_entity_poly.type
_entity_poly.pdbx_seq_one_letter_code
_entity_poly.pdbx_strand_id
1 'polypeptide(L)'
;MTINTSKRYFFVGSQNRVDEPKDFLTTGKWRLGWFDDEDNKAYKTALKHLKNMRAGDFIFLKSTFTQKNNLPFQNVNNRSASVMRILAAGIIKSVEADGHTVLVDWFKDYTDD
;
A
#
# COMPACT_ATOMS: atom_id res chain seq x y z
N MET A 1 25.41 -3.62 1.34
CA MET A 1 24.00 -4.07 1.33
C MET A 1 23.68 -4.54 -0.08
N THR A 2 23.51 -5.85 -0.29
CA THR A 2 23.30 -6.41 -1.63
C THR A 2 21.82 -6.34 -1.96
N ILE A 3 21.43 -5.57 -2.98
CA ILE A 3 20.03 -5.50 -3.41
C ILE A 3 19.72 -6.80 -4.16
N ASN A 4 18.83 -7.62 -3.60
CA ASN A 4 18.34 -8.80 -4.31
C ASN A 4 17.37 -8.34 -5.41
N THR A 5 17.82 -8.37 -6.66
CA THR A 5 17.06 -7.97 -7.84
C THR A 5 15.95 -8.96 -8.23
N SER A 6 15.93 -10.15 -7.63
CA SER A 6 14.85 -11.14 -7.83
C SER A 6 13.57 -10.80 -7.07
N LYS A 7 13.68 -9.99 -6.01
CA LYS A 7 12.57 -9.60 -5.15
C LYS A 7 11.94 -8.31 -5.64
N ARG A 8 10.62 -8.27 -5.69
CA ARG A 8 9.85 -7.08 -6.06
C ARG A 8 9.36 -6.36 -4.81
N TYR A 9 9.12 -5.07 -4.98
CA TYR A 9 8.67 -4.16 -3.92
C TYR A 9 7.43 -3.44 -4.43
N PHE A 10 6.34 -3.51 -3.66
CA PHE A 10 5.04 -2.95 -4.02
C PHE A 10 4.60 -1.91 -3.01
N PHE A 11 4.12 -0.77 -3.49
CA PHE A 11 3.44 0.23 -2.65
C PHE A 11 1.94 0.15 -2.90
N VAL A 12 1.16 -0.01 -1.83
CA VAL A 12 -0.29 -0.23 -1.93
C VAL A 12 -1.08 0.77 -1.10
N GLY A 13 -2.30 1.07 -1.57
CA GLY A 13 -3.18 2.01 -0.89
C GLY A 13 -3.73 1.45 0.42
N SER A 14 -3.96 2.36 1.37
CA SER A 14 -4.49 2.06 2.71
C SER A 14 -5.98 2.36 2.89
N GLN A 15 -6.72 2.51 1.79
CA GLN A 15 -8.15 2.84 1.80
C GLN A 15 -8.93 1.85 0.95
N ASN A 16 -10.04 1.33 1.49
CA ASN A 16 -11.01 0.55 0.74
C ASN A 16 -12.43 0.91 1.20
N ARG A 17 -13.05 1.93 0.56
CA ARG A 17 -14.44 2.46 0.67
C ARG A 17 -15.08 2.64 2.07
N VAL A 18 -14.78 1.79 3.05
CA VAL A 18 -15.32 1.77 4.42
C VAL A 18 -14.24 1.52 5.50
N ASP A 19 -13.10 0.84 5.25
CA ASP A 19 -12.20 0.45 6.35
C ASP A 19 -10.79 1.06 6.36
N GLU A 20 -10.36 1.29 7.60
CA GLU A 20 -9.09 1.86 8.06
C GLU A 20 -7.92 0.89 7.86
N PRO A 21 -6.67 1.39 7.81
CA PRO A 21 -5.45 0.57 7.73
C PRO A 21 -5.42 -0.60 8.72
N LYS A 22 -6.06 -0.46 9.90
CA LYS A 22 -6.09 -1.44 10.98
C LYS A 22 -6.60 -2.81 10.54
N ASP A 23 -7.62 -2.89 9.70
CA ASP A 23 -8.20 -4.19 9.31
C ASP A 23 -7.23 -4.99 8.43
N PHE A 24 -6.49 -4.33 7.56
CA PHE A 24 -5.45 -4.99 6.77
C PHE A 24 -4.33 -5.53 7.65
N LEU A 25 -3.97 -4.80 8.71
CA LEU A 25 -2.90 -5.18 9.62
C LEU A 25 -3.32 -6.33 10.55
N THR A 26 -4.53 -6.27 11.11
CA THR A 26 -5.04 -7.29 12.04
C THR A 26 -5.35 -8.61 11.34
N THR A 27 -5.94 -8.56 10.14
CA THR A 27 -6.30 -9.77 9.38
C THR A 27 -5.16 -10.32 8.54
N GLY A 28 -4.16 -9.49 8.24
CA GLY A 28 -3.12 -9.78 7.26
C GLY A 28 -3.62 -9.79 5.81
N LYS A 29 -4.86 -9.38 5.55
CA LYS A 29 -5.46 -9.41 4.21
C LYS A 29 -5.51 -8.01 3.62
N TRP A 30 -4.64 -7.73 2.66
CA TRP A 30 -4.75 -6.52 1.85
C TRP A 30 -5.57 -6.82 0.60
N ARG A 31 -6.57 -5.98 0.29
CA ARG A 31 -7.44 -6.15 -0.88
C ARG A 31 -7.27 -4.99 -1.87
N LEU A 32 -7.28 -5.33 -3.16
CA LEU A 32 -7.26 -4.34 -4.23
C LEU A 32 -8.48 -3.39 -4.10
N GLY A 33 -8.23 -2.08 -4.22
CA GLY A 33 -9.30 -1.09 -4.22
C GLY A 33 -10.18 -1.20 -5.48
N TRP A 34 -11.36 -0.56 -5.48
CA TRP A 34 -12.32 -0.66 -6.60
C TRP A 34 -12.77 -2.10 -6.90
N PHE A 35 -12.54 -3.03 -5.97
CA PHE A 35 -13.26 -4.30 -5.92
C PHE A 35 -14.76 -3.98 -5.94
N ASP A 36 -15.53 -4.72 -6.74
CA ASP A 36 -16.93 -4.43 -7.14
C ASP A 36 -17.11 -3.42 -8.30
N ASP A 37 -16.03 -2.86 -8.86
CA ASP A 37 -16.05 -2.01 -10.07
C ASP A 37 -14.90 -2.43 -11.01
N GLU A 38 -14.95 -3.67 -11.50
CA GLU A 38 -13.84 -4.26 -12.29
C GLU A 38 -13.66 -3.61 -13.66
N ASP A 39 -14.69 -2.92 -14.16
CA ASP A 39 -14.59 -2.16 -15.40
C ASP A 39 -13.79 -0.87 -15.27
N ASN A 40 -13.59 -0.40 -14.04
CA ASN A 40 -12.85 0.79 -13.71
C ASN A 40 -11.40 0.73 -14.24
N LYS A 41 -10.94 1.82 -14.85
CA LYS A 41 -9.56 1.94 -15.34
C LYS A 41 -8.53 1.79 -14.22
N ALA A 42 -8.81 2.32 -13.02
CA ALA A 42 -7.93 2.22 -11.87
C ALA A 42 -7.80 0.76 -11.41
N TYR A 43 -8.93 0.05 -11.31
CA TYR A 43 -8.95 -1.38 -11.03
C TYR A 43 -8.12 -2.17 -12.05
N LYS A 44 -8.40 -2.02 -13.35
CA LYS A 44 -7.69 -2.74 -14.43
C LYS A 44 -6.18 -2.47 -14.43
N THR A 45 -5.77 -1.27 -14.02
CA THR A 45 -4.36 -0.90 -13.87
C THR A 45 -3.74 -1.58 -12.66
N ALA A 46 -4.39 -1.52 -11.50
CA ALA A 46 -3.92 -2.17 -10.28
C ALA A 46 -3.84 -3.70 -10.44
N LEU A 47 -4.80 -4.33 -11.14
CA LEU A 47 -4.82 -5.76 -11.41
C LEU A 47 -3.57 -6.24 -12.17
N LYS A 48 -3.02 -5.42 -13.09
CA LYS A 48 -1.76 -5.74 -13.79
C LYS A 48 -0.57 -5.83 -12.83
N HIS A 49 -0.56 -5.00 -11.79
CA HIS A 49 0.48 -5.06 -10.75
C HIS A 49 0.27 -6.24 -9.81
N LEU A 50 -0.99 -6.53 -9.43
CA LEU A 50 -1.32 -7.68 -8.59
C LEU A 50 -0.87 -9.00 -9.23
N LYS A 51 -1.09 -9.19 -10.54
CA LYS A 51 -0.64 -10.37 -11.30
C LYS A 51 0.87 -10.60 -11.26
N ASN A 52 1.63 -9.60 -10.85
CA ASN A 52 3.09 -9.62 -10.74
C ASN A 52 3.59 -9.87 -9.32
N MET A 53 2.71 -9.90 -8.32
CA MET A 53 3.02 -10.17 -6.92
C MET A 53 3.23 -11.66 -6.69
N ARG A 54 4.23 -12.02 -5.88
CA ARG A 54 4.55 -13.41 -5.54
C ARG A 54 4.92 -13.54 -4.07
N ALA A 55 4.82 -14.77 -3.56
CA ALA A 55 5.26 -15.09 -2.22
C ALA A 55 6.73 -14.66 -2.01
N GLY A 56 6.98 -14.00 -0.88
CA GLY A 56 8.26 -13.48 -0.48
C GLY A 56 8.64 -12.12 -1.09
N ASP A 57 7.81 -11.50 -1.93
CA ASP A 57 7.98 -10.10 -2.33
C ASP A 57 7.62 -9.16 -1.18
N PHE A 58 8.12 -7.93 -1.22
CA PHE A 58 7.82 -6.91 -0.21
C PHE A 58 6.62 -6.06 -0.61
N ILE A 59 5.79 -5.73 0.39
CA ILE A 59 4.62 -4.89 0.24
C ILE A 59 4.60 -3.82 1.33
N PHE A 60 4.32 -2.58 0.93
CA PHE A 60 4.30 -1.42 1.81
C PHE A 60 2.94 -0.74 1.72
N LEU A 61 2.23 -0.70 2.85
CA LEU A 61 0.98 0.03 2.97
C LEU A 61 1.29 1.52 3.04
N LYS A 62 0.71 2.32 2.15
CA LYS A 62 0.92 3.77 2.11
C LYS A 62 -0.38 4.57 2.14
N SER A 63 -0.28 5.76 2.72
CA SER A 63 -1.25 6.85 2.54
C SER A 63 -0.62 8.00 1.77
N THR A 64 -1.43 8.73 1.02
CA THR A 64 -1.01 9.90 0.25
C THR A 64 -1.96 11.06 0.54
N PHE A 65 -1.40 12.20 0.91
CA PHE A 65 -2.15 13.42 1.23
C PHE A 65 -1.31 14.65 0.90
N THR A 66 -1.87 15.84 1.09
CA THR A 66 -1.10 17.09 0.98
C THR A 66 -0.96 17.72 2.35
N GLN A 67 0.20 18.34 2.59
CA GLN A 67 0.52 18.99 3.86
C GLN A 67 1.08 20.37 3.59
N LYS A 68 0.54 21.38 4.27
CA LYS A 68 0.97 22.77 4.15
C LYS A 68 1.67 23.28 5.42
N ASN A 69 1.21 22.80 6.58
CA ASN A 69 1.69 23.19 7.90
C ASN A 69 2.51 22.05 8.53
N ASN A 70 3.36 22.35 9.53
CA ASN A 70 4.22 21.38 10.22
C ASN A 70 5.12 20.56 9.28
N LEU A 71 5.57 21.17 8.18
CA LEU A 71 6.55 20.56 7.30
C LEU A 71 7.92 20.53 8.01
N PRO A 72 8.76 19.51 7.78
CA PRO A 72 10.11 19.43 8.35
C PRO A 72 11.09 20.44 7.71
N PHE A 73 10.58 21.40 6.96
CA PHE A 73 11.31 22.45 6.26
C PHE A 73 10.45 23.72 6.17
N GLN A 74 11.10 24.86 5.95
CA GLN A 74 10.42 26.14 5.81
C GLN A 74 9.57 26.18 4.54
N ASN A 75 8.28 26.51 4.68
CA ASN A 75 7.36 26.67 3.56
C ASN A 75 7.38 28.10 3.00
N VAL A 76 8.47 28.47 2.32
CA VAL A 76 8.72 29.84 1.83
C VAL A 76 7.62 30.43 0.95
N ASN A 77 6.88 29.60 0.20
CA ASN A 77 5.86 30.06 -0.75
C ASN A 77 4.43 29.75 -0.29
N ASN A 78 4.24 29.29 0.94
CA ASN A 78 2.95 28.92 1.51
C ASN A 78 2.14 27.92 0.64
N ARG A 79 2.84 26.99 -0.03
CA ARG A 79 2.25 25.99 -0.94
C ARG A 79 2.06 24.65 -0.23
N SER A 80 1.13 23.84 -0.70
CA SER A 80 1.00 22.46 -0.21
C SER A 80 2.10 21.58 -0.81
N ALA A 81 2.69 20.72 0.01
CA ALA A 81 3.59 19.64 -0.41
C ALA A 81 2.81 18.32 -0.49
N SER A 82 3.10 17.50 -1.50
CA SER A 82 2.59 16.13 -1.58
C SER A 82 3.36 15.24 -0.61
N VAL A 83 2.63 14.48 0.21
CA VAL A 83 3.20 13.57 1.20
C VAL A 83 2.81 12.14 0.84
N MET A 84 3.78 11.24 0.91
CA MET A 84 3.57 9.80 0.93
C MET A 84 4.04 9.28 2.29
N ARG A 85 3.11 8.77 3.09
CA ARG A 85 3.42 8.14 4.39
C ARG A 85 3.35 6.63 4.24
N ILE A 86 4.40 5.94 4.69
CA ILE A 86 4.37 4.48 4.85
C ILE A 86 3.72 4.19 6.21
N LEU A 87 2.68 3.37 6.20
CA LEU A 87 1.93 2.98 7.38
C LEU A 87 2.34 1.60 7.90
N ALA A 88 2.76 0.70 7.01
CA ALA A 88 3.24 -0.62 7.40
C ALA A 88 4.14 -1.25 6.33
N ALA A 89 4.95 -2.21 6.73
CA ALA A 89 5.77 -3.04 5.85
C ALA A 89 5.52 -4.52 6.11
N GLY A 90 5.47 -5.31 5.03
CA GLY A 90 5.19 -6.73 5.09
C GLY A 90 5.80 -7.52 3.95
N ILE A 91 5.69 -8.84 4.06
CA ILE A 91 6.09 -9.81 3.05
C ILE A 91 4.84 -10.52 2.54
N ILE A 92 4.70 -10.64 1.22
CA ILE A 92 3.58 -11.35 0.61
C ILE A 92 3.70 -12.84 0.94
N LYS A 93 2.65 -13.44 1.51
CA LYS A 93 2.54 -14.89 1.73
C LYS A 93 1.95 -15.58 0.49
N SER A 94 0.85 -15.04 -0.02
CA SER A 94 0.12 -15.57 -1.16
C SER A 94 -0.78 -14.52 -1.79
N VAL A 95 -1.18 -14.75 -3.04
CA VAL A 95 -2.36 -14.11 -3.63
C VAL A 95 -3.48 -15.13 -3.51
N GLU A 96 -4.61 -14.73 -2.93
CA GLU A 96 -5.75 -15.61 -2.69
C GLU A 96 -6.45 -16.02 -4.00
N ALA A 97 -7.22 -17.10 -3.95
CA ALA A 97 -7.91 -17.65 -5.12
C ALA A 97 -8.95 -16.70 -5.73
N ASP A 98 -9.42 -15.70 -4.97
CA ASP A 98 -10.31 -14.66 -5.48
C ASP A 98 -9.61 -13.76 -6.51
N GLY A 99 -8.28 -13.75 -6.58
CA GLY A 99 -7.50 -12.93 -7.51
C GLY A 99 -7.47 -11.43 -7.17
N HIS A 100 -7.88 -11.04 -5.97
CA HIS A 100 -8.00 -9.64 -5.54
C HIS A 100 -7.40 -9.38 -4.15
N THR A 101 -7.28 -10.42 -3.36
CA THR A 101 -6.77 -10.38 -1.99
C THR A 101 -5.35 -10.91 -1.94
N VAL A 102 -4.49 -10.22 -1.21
CA VAL A 102 -3.11 -10.61 -0.93
C VAL A 102 -3.00 -10.88 0.55
N LEU A 103 -2.55 -12.07 0.91
CA LEU A 103 -2.19 -12.39 2.27
C LEU A 103 -0.77 -11.90 2.54
N VAL A 104 -0.61 -11.14 3.62
CA VAL A 104 0.61 -10.43 3.96
C VAL A 104 1.04 -10.77 5.38
N ASP A 105 2.33 -11.02 5.55
CA ASP A 105 2.99 -11.02 6.86
C ASP A 105 3.46 -9.60 7.17
N TRP A 106 2.65 -8.83 7.88
CA TRP A 106 3.07 -7.51 8.35
C TRP A 106 4.08 -7.66 9.48
N PHE A 107 5.31 -7.20 9.27
CA PHE A 107 6.38 -7.29 10.28
C PHE A 107 6.67 -5.94 10.93
N LYS A 108 6.12 -4.85 10.40
CA LYS A 108 6.29 -3.51 10.96
C LYS A 108 5.06 -2.64 10.72
N ASP A 109 4.54 -2.10 11.81
CA ASP A 109 3.48 -1.09 11.86
C ASP A 109 4.11 0.27 12.22
N TYR A 110 3.71 1.31 11.50
CA TYR A 110 4.14 2.71 11.66
C TYR A 110 2.93 3.63 11.87
N THR A 111 1.75 3.10 12.18
CA THR A 111 0.52 3.92 12.31
C THR A 111 0.52 4.80 13.56
N ASP A 112 1.35 4.50 14.55
CA ASP A 112 1.55 5.27 15.77
C ASP A 112 2.70 6.29 15.69
N ASP A 113 3.43 6.37 14.56
CA ASP A 113 4.54 7.31 14.30
C ASP A 113 4.08 8.61 13.59
#